data_AF-A0A2G8JE67-F1
#
_entry.id   AF-A0A2G8JE67-F1
#
_cell.length_a   1.000
_cell.length_b   1.000
_cell.length_c   1.000
_cell.angle_alpha   90.00
_cell.angle_beta   90.00
_cell.angle_gamma   90.00
#
_symmetry.space_group_name_H-M   'P 1'
#
loop_
_entity.id
_entity.type
_entity.pdbx_description
1 polymer ?
#
loop_
_entity_poly.entity_id
_entity_poly.type
_entity_poly.pdbx_seq_one_letter_code
_entity_poly.pdbx_strand_id
1 'polypeptide(L)'
;MFANSSCTRGHWLKLQKIQSRINIRHNFFSNRVVNEWDGLPEKVVLASSVNGLKNPLTSNLSIVIGIFKMSVVKFLPINGLRSFCCQRNRFHTAAVVWSSKSVQNYQFKELDGVIDPYSSSIVRNDRYNSKAEQEVKETLVRVRHGGSKSAHERHTMKNNKLFARDRLKKLLDPGTEEDFLEIAPFAGLGMEYGDVPAAGIVSIIGRIHNKWCLVGNNDATVKGGTSFPITVEKQIRTQDIALQNCLPVIYGVDSGGAFLPLQASIFPDRKHGGRVFYNEAILSSLGIPQEHAQ
;
A
#
# COMPACT_ATOMS: atom_id res chain seq x y z
N MET A 1 -39.41 14.18 -24.52
CA MET A 1 -38.93 13.32 -25.62
C MET A 1 -37.44 13.11 -25.43
N PHE A 2 -37.04 11.93 -24.94
CA PHE A 2 -35.64 11.58 -24.73
C PHE A 2 -35.02 11.17 -26.07
N ALA A 3 -34.05 11.94 -26.55
CA ALA A 3 -33.27 11.61 -27.73
C ALA A 3 -32.03 10.82 -27.33
N ASN A 4 -31.92 9.62 -27.88
CA ASN A 4 -30.72 8.79 -27.94
C ASN A 4 -29.54 9.62 -28.47
N SER A 5 -28.49 9.81 -27.66
CA SER A 5 -27.18 10.22 -28.14
C SER A 5 -26.11 9.30 -27.54
N SER A 6 -25.70 8.31 -28.33
CA SER A 6 -24.59 7.40 -28.05
C SER A 6 -23.23 8.04 -28.34
N CYS A 7 -23.06 9.33 -28.00
CA CYS A 7 -21.82 10.07 -28.23
C CYS A 7 -21.18 10.42 -26.89
N THR A 8 -20.20 9.63 -26.47
CA THR A 8 -19.36 9.97 -25.32
C THR A 8 -18.62 11.28 -25.60
N ARG A 9 -18.75 12.26 -24.73
CA ARG A 9 -17.93 13.49 -24.79
C ARG A 9 -16.45 13.09 -24.68
N GLY A 10 -15.60 13.57 -25.58
CA GLY A 10 -14.19 13.15 -25.59
C GLY A 10 -13.29 13.92 -26.54
N HIS A 11 -12.08 14.18 -26.07
CA HIS A 11 -10.95 14.77 -26.79
C HIS A 11 -10.64 14.02 -28.10
N TRP A 12 -10.19 14.74 -29.14
CA TRP A 12 -9.90 14.23 -30.48
C TRP A 12 -8.78 13.17 -30.58
N LEU A 13 -8.12 12.82 -29.47
CA LEU A 13 -7.05 11.82 -29.40
C LEU A 13 -7.51 10.50 -28.74
N LYS A 14 -8.83 10.31 -28.51
CA LYS A 14 -9.37 9.08 -27.90
C LYS A 14 -9.23 7.92 -28.89
N LEU A 15 -8.44 6.90 -28.52
CA LEU A 15 -8.32 5.65 -29.28
C LEU A 15 -9.68 4.94 -29.36
N GLN A 16 -10.24 4.80 -30.57
CA GLN A 16 -11.46 4.04 -30.81
C GLN A 16 -11.14 2.58 -31.19
N LYS A 17 -11.73 1.62 -30.48
CA LYS A 17 -11.70 0.19 -30.85
C LYS A 17 -13.06 -0.25 -31.38
N ILE A 18 -13.09 -0.66 -32.65
CA ILE A 18 -14.33 -0.78 -33.44
C ILE A 18 -15.15 -2.03 -33.09
N GLN A 19 -14.58 -3.15 -32.63
CA GLN A 19 -15.35 -4.30 -32.10
C GLN A 19 -14.57 -5.15 -31.08
N SER A 20 -15.30 -5.76 -30.12
CA SER A 20 -14.83 -6.90 -29.32
C SER A 20 -15.99 -7.84 -28.98
N ARG A 21 -15.87 -9.14 -29.31
CA ARG A 21 -16.94 -10.15 -29.20
C ARG A 21 -17.15 -10.77 -27.81
N ILE A 22 -16.47 -10.31 -26.76
CA ILE A 22 -16.55 -10.93 -25.43
C ILE A 22 -16.99 -9.87 -24.41
N ASN A 23 -17.97 -10.23 -23.57
CA ASN A 23 -18.53 -9.40 -22.50
C ASN A 23 -17.56 -9.30 -21.30
N ILE A 24 -16.34 -8.84 -21.56
CA ILE A 24 -15.26 -8.63 -20.57
C ILE A 24 -15.52 -7.33 -19.76
N ARG A 25 -16.52 -6.53 -20.17
CA ARG A 25 -16.72 -5.14 -19.72
C ARG A 25 -17.51 -4.97 -18.44
N HIS A 26 -18.19 -5.99 -17.92
CA HIS A 26 -19.13 -5.73 -16.83
C HIS A 26 -18.45 -5.48 -15.47
N ASN A 27 -17.23 -6.01 -15.27
CA ASN A 27 -16.53 -5.98 -13.99
C ASN A 27 -15.13 -5.34 -14.03
N PHE A 28 -14.71 -4.74 -15.15
CA PHE A 28 -13.37 -4.15 -15.26
C PHE A 28 -13.33 -2.68 -14.82
N PHE A 29 -12.27 -2.33 -14.10
CA PHE A 29 -11.93 -1.00 -13.56
C PHE A 29 -12.17 0.17 -14.54
N SER A 30 -11.99 -0.08 -15.84
CA SER A 30 -12.06 0.91 -16.93
C SER A 30 -13.42 1.61 -17.06
N ASN A 31 -14.55 0.91 -16.91
CA ASN A 31 -15.87 1.52 -17.14
C ASN A 31 -16.30 2.43 -15.97
N ARG A 32 -15.84 2.13 -14.75
CA ARG A 32 -16.14 2.95 -13.57
C ARG A 32 -15.41 4.29 -13.65
N VAL A 33 -14.13 4.24 -14.05
CA VAL A 33 -13.33 5.44 -14.33
C VAL A 33 -13.90 6.22 -15.50
N VAL A 34 -14.25 5.58 -16.63
CA VAL A 34 -14.75 6.29 -17.82
C VAL A 34 -16.07 7.02 -17.56
N ASN A 35 -17.01 6.40 -16.83
CA ASN A 35 -18.29 7.05 -16.53
C ASN A 35 -18.15 8.22 -15.54
N GLU A 36 -17.26 8.12 -14.56
CA GLU A 36 -16.94 9.23 -13.66
C GLU A 36 -16.19 10.35 -14.38
N TRP A 37 -15.33 9.99 -15.33
CA TRP A 37 -14.56 10.95 -16.12
C TRP A 37 -15.44 11.71 -17.12
N ASP A 38 -16.41 11.04 -17.73
CA ASP A 38 -17.41 11.65 -18.60
C ASP A 38 -18.42 12.52 -17.81
N GLY A 39 -18.47 12.38 -16.47
CA GLY A 39 -19.28 13.20 -15.55
C GLY A 39 -18.60 14.46 -14.99
N LEU A 40 -17.34 14.73 -15.38
CA LEU A 40 -16.61 15.89 -14.87
C LEU A 40 -17.12 17.22 -15.46
N PRO A 41 -17.11 18.32 -14.67
CA PRO A 41 -17.50 19.64 -15.17
C PRO A 41 -16.59 20.12 -16.30
N GLU A 42 -17.15 20.81 -17.29
CA GLU A 42 -16.47 21.24 -18.52
C GLU A 42 -15.18 22.05 -18.28
N LYS A 43 -15.14 22.85 -17.21
CA LYS A 43 -13.95 23.59 -16.77
C LYS A 43 -12.74 22.71 -16.42
N VAL A 44 -12.97 21.47 -15.98
CA VAL A 44 -11.92 20.50 -15.62
C VAL A 44 -11.37 19.82 -16.87
N VAL A 45 -12.25 19.52 -17.82
CA VAL A 45 -11.90 18.88 -19.09
C VAL A 45 -11.12 19.81 -20.02
N LEU A 46 -11.37 21.13 -19.94
CA LEU A 46 -10.73 22.16 -20.77
C LEU A 46 -9.49 22.80 -20.12
N ALA A 47 -8.99 22.26 -19.00
CA ALA A 47 -7.83 22.83 -18.32
C ALA A 47 -6.55 22.73 -19.18
N SER A 48 -5.90 23.87 -19.43
CA SER A 48 -4.71 23.97 -20.28
C SER A 48 -3.40 23.54 -19.60
N SER A 49 -3.44 23.16 -18.32
CA SER A 49 -2.27 22.68 -17.57
C SER A 49 -2.63 21.59 -16.57
N VAL A 50 -1.66 20.71 -16.27
CA VAL A 50 -1.81 19.61 -15.31
C VAL A 50 -2.23 20.09 -13.93
N ASN A 51 -1.74 21.26 -13.48
CA ASN A 51 -2.14 21.85 -12.19
C ASN A 51 -3.55 22.45 -12.23
N GLY A 52 -3.96 23.01 -13.37
CA GLY A 52 -5.34 23.48 -13.58
C GLY A 52 -6.38 22.35 -13.56
N LEU A 53 -5.98 21.14 -13.90
CA LEU A 53 -6.81 19.93 -13.79
C LEU A 53 -6.87 19.37 -12.37
N LYS A 54 -5.75 19.43 -11.62
CA LYS A 54 -5.64 18.84 -10.27
C LYS A 54 -6.35 19.65 -9.17
N ASN A 55 -6.23 20.98 -9.20
CA ASN A 55 -6.75 21.86 -8.13
C ASN A 55 -8.29 21.83 -7.94
N PRO A 56 -9.12 21.71 -9.00
CA PRO A 56 -10.58 21.63 -8.85
C PRO A 56 -11.10 20.26 -8.38
N LEU A 57 -10.33 19.19 -8.61
CA LEU A 57 -10.68 17.83 -8.18
C LEU A 57 -10.48 17.65 -6.66
N THR A 58 -9.50 18.34 -6.09
CA THR A 58 -9.24 18.33 -4.65
C THR A 58 -10.19 19.23 -3.84
N SER A 59 -10.78 20.28 -4.43
CA SER A 59 -11.71 21.17 -3.73
C SER A 59 -13.11 20.57 -3.47
N ASN A 60 -13.51 19.54 -4.23
CA ASN A 60 -14.78 18.83 -4.04
C ASN A 60 -14.53 17.50 -3.31
N LEU A 61 -14.17 17.58 -2.02
CA LEU A 61 -13.89 16.42 -1.17
C LEU A 61 -15.03 15.39 -1.12
N SER A 62 -16.27 15.82 -1.40
CA SER A 62 -17.47 14.96 -1.47
C SER A 62 -17.42 13.92 -2.59
N ILE A 63 -16.73 14.21 -3.70
CA ILE A 63 -16.61 13.29 -4.84
C ILE A 63 -15.59 12.18 -4.52
N VAL A 64 -14.45 12.55 -3.92
CA VAL A 64 -13.42 11.59 -3.49
C VAL A 64 -13.95 10.68 -2.38
N ILE A 65 -14.68 11.23 -1.41
CA ILE A 65 -15.32 10.43 -0.34
C ILE A 65 -16.48 9.58 -0.88
N GLY A 66 -17.21 10.06 -1.89
CA GLY A 66 -18.30 9.30 -2.55
C GLY A 66 -17.81 8.07 -3.30
N ILE A 67 -16.67 8.17 -3.98
CA ILE A 67 -15.99 7.05 -4.67
C ILE A 67 -15.54 5.99 -3.65
N PHE A 68 -14.97 6.41 -2.51
CA PHE A 68 -14.61 5.50 -1.42
C PHE A 68 -15.86 4.87 -0.76
N LYS A 69 -16.94 5.63 -0.55
CA LYS A 69 -18.20 5.10 -0.01
C LYS A 69 -18.85 4.06 -0.94
N MET A 70 -18.84 4.24 -2.25
CA MET A 70 -19.45 3.28 -3.18
C MET A 70 -18.64 2.00 -3.37
N SER A 71 -17.30 2.04 -3.23
CA SER A 71 -16.48 0.82 -3.26
C SER A 71 -16.63 -0.02 -1.97
N VAL A 72 -16.95 0.61 -0.84
CA VAL A 72 -17.15 -0.08 0.46
C VAL A 72 -18.60 -0.58 0.64
N VAL A 73 -19.60 0.07 0.02
CA VAL A 73 -21.02 -0.32 0.16
C VAL A 73 -21.46 -1.25 -0.98
N LYS A 74 -20.99 -2.50 -0.92
CA LYS A 74 -21.75 -3.72 -1.26
C LYS A 74 -20.97 -4.98 -0.87
N PHE A 75 -20.58 -5.06 0.40
CA PHE A 75 -20.47 -6.36 1.09
C PHE A 75 -21.89 -6.81 1.47
N LEU A 76 -22.64 -7.34 0.50
CA LEU A 76 -23.85 -8.15 0.77
C LEU A 76 -23.55 -9.59 0.33
N PRO A 77 -23.97 -10.60 1.11
CA PRO A 77 -23.78 -11.98 0.73
C PRO A 77 -24.65 -12.26 -0.50
N ILE A 78 -24.03 -12.52 -1.65
CA ILE A 78 -24.75 -13.01 -2.81
C ILE A 78 -25.09 -14.48 -2.53
N ASN A 79 -26.18 -14.70 -1.80
CA ASN A 79 -26.90 -15.96 -1.82
C ASN A 79 -27.53 -16.10 -3.20
N GLY A 80 -26.97 -16.97 -4.03
CA GLY A 80 -27.60 -17.41 -5.28
C GLY A 80 -26.80 -17.12 -6.54
N LEU A 81 -25.63 -17.75 -6.70
CA LEU A 81 -25.10 -18.09 -8.02
C LEU A 81 -24.59 -19.53 -7.98
N ARG A 82 -25.35 -20.42 -8.62
CA ARG A 82 -24.96 -21.79 -8.92
C ARG A 82 -23.66 -21.79 -9.73
N SER A 83 -22.70 -22.60 -9.27
CA SER A 83 -21.77 -23.40 -10.07
C SER A 83 -21.48 -22.89 -11.48
N PHE A 84 -20.44 -22.06 -11.62
CA PHE A 84 -19.59 -22.11 -12.81
C PHE A 84 -18.24 -22.68 -12.40
N CYS A 85 -18.10 -23.95 -12.73
CA CYS A 85 -17.01 -24.84 -12.44
C CYS A 85 -15.74 -24.35 -13.16
N CYS A 86 -14.81 -23.73 -12.45
CA CYS A 86 -13.42 -23.65 -12.88
C CYS A 86 -12.69 -24.90 -12.36
N GLN A 87 -12.85 -26.01 -13.09
CA GLN A 87 -12.00 -27.18 -12.97
C GLN A 87 -10.59 -26.83 -13.47
N ARG A 88 -9.68 -26.48 -12.54
CA ARG A 88 -8.24 -26.84 -12.55
C ARG A 88 -7.46 -25.97 -11.54
N ASN A 89 -7.74 -26.21 -10.26
CA ASN A 89 -6.71 -26.38 -9.24
C ASN A 89 -7.41 -26.93 -8.01
N ARG A 90 -7.32 -28.25 -7.82
CA ARG A 90 -7.77 -28.91 -6.58
C ARG A 90 -6.80 -28.54 -5.46
N PHE A 91 -6.92 -27.33 -4.93
CA PHE A 91 -6.77 -27.19 -3.50
C PHE A 91 -8.11 -27.61 -2.93
N HIS A 92 -8.16 -28.85 -2.44
CA HIS A 92 -9.27 -29.29 -1.61
C HIS A 92 -9.40 -28.27 -0.48
N THR A 93 -10.39 -27.39 -0.55
CA THR A 93 -11.08 -26.88 0.63
C THR A 93 -11.79 -28.06 1.27
N ALA A 94 -11.00 -28.99 1.82
CA ALA A 94 -11.45 -29.70 2.98
C ALA A 94 -11.73 -28.59 3.99
N ALA A 95 -13.01 -28.32 4.26
CA ALA A 95 -13.36 -27.78 5.55
C ALA A 95 -12.68 -28.72 6.54
N VAL A 96 -11.55 -28.30 7.11
CA VAL A 96 -11.00 -28.95 8.29
C VAL A 96 -12.02 -28.61 9.36
N VAL A 97 -13.09 -29.41 9.39
CA VAL A 97 -13.87 -29.62 10.58
C VAL A 97 -12.84 -30.19 11.53
N TRP A 98 -12.33 -29.33 12.42
CA TRP A 98 -11.62 -29.80 13.58
C TRP A 98 -12.60 -30.71 14.31
N SER A 99 -12.48 -31.99 14.02
CA SER A 99 -13.12 -33.04 14.79
C SER A 99 -12.64 -32.82 16.21
N SER A 100 -13.56 -32.41 17.08
CA SER A 100 -13.32 -32.28 18.53
C SER A 100 -12.95 -33.62 19.18
N LYS A 101 -12.95 -34.73 18.43
CA LYS A 101 -12.42 -36.01 18.88
C LYS A 101 -10.89 -35.93 18.89
N SER A 102 -10.39 -35.85 20.13
CA SER A 102 -9.00 -35.88 20.58
C SER A 102 -8.14 -34.67 20.22
N VAL A 103 -8.47 -33.49 20.77
CA VAL A 103 -7.39 -32.69 21.35
C VAL A 103 -6.89 -33.51 22.54
N GLN A 104 -5.88 -34.36 22.31
CA GLN A 104 -5.16 -34.94 23.43
C GLN A 104 -4.68 -33.80 24.32
N ASN A 105 -4.77 -33.95 25.63
CA ASN A 105 -4.24 -33.02 26.64
C ASN A 105 -2.75 -32.78 26.38
N TYR A 106 -2.42 -31.85 25.48
CA TYR A 106 -1.08 -31.29 25.36
C TYR A 106 -0.90 -30.39 26.58
N GLN A 107 -0.46 -30.98 27.68
CA GLN A 107 0.02 -30.23 28.82
C GLN A 107 1.37 -29.66 28.43
N PHE A 108 1.36 -28.39 27.99
CA PHE A 108 2.60 -27.67 27.70
C PHE A 108 3.50 -27.74 28.93
N LYS A 109 4.78 -28.04 28.73
CA LYS A 109 5.75 -28.01 29.82
C LYS A 109 5.83 -26.58 30.34
N GLU A 110 5.35 -26.37 31.55
CA GLU A 110 5.42 -25.08 32.22
C GLU A 110 6.89 -24.75 32.46
N LEU A 111 7.32 -23.60 31.95
CA LEU A 111 8.66 -23.08 32.27
C LEU A 111 8.56 -22.51 33.69
N ASP A 112 9.44 -22.96 34.57
CA ASP A 112 9.54 -22.53 35.96
C ASP A 112 9.76 -21.01 36.09
N GLY A 113 10.37 -20.38 35.08
CA GLY A 113 10.49 -18.92 34.97
C GLY A 113 11.35 -18.29 36.07
N VAL A 114 11.96 -19.11 36.94
CA VAL A 114 12.80 -18.66 38.05
C VAL A 114 14.13 -18.22 37.48
N ILE A 115 14.29 -16.91 37.39
CA ILE A 115 15.51 -16.25 36.94
C ILE A 115 15.96 -15.35 38.09
N ASP A 116 17.22 -15.47 38.52
CA ASP A 116 17.81 -14.55 39.51
C ASP A 116 18.21 -13.22 38.82
N PRO A 117 17.46 -12.13 39.02
CA PRO A 117 17.71 -10.86 38.33
C PRO A 117 19.04 -10.21 38.74
N TYR A 118 19.64 -10.62 39.87
CA TYR A 118 20.87 -10.03 40.39
C TYR A 118 22.12 -10.85 40.05
N SER A 119 21.96 -11.97 39.35
CA SER A 119 23.10 -12.75 38.87
C SER A 119 24.01 -11.88 38.00
N SER A 120 25.33 -12.04 38.17
CA SER A 120 26.33 -11.24 37.45
C SER A 120 26.21 -11.36 35.92
N SER A 121 25.76 -12.51 35.42
CA SER A 121 25.53 -12.75 34.00
C SER A 121 24.35 -11.93 33.46
N ILE A 122 23.24 -11.85 34.21
CA ILE A 122 22.04 -11.10 33.80
C ILE A 122 22.32 -9.61 33.83
N VAL A 123 22.94 -9.10 34.89
CA VAL A 123 23.31 -7.68 34.98
C VAL A 123 24.25 -7.25 33.85
N ARG A 124 25.20 -8.12 33.45
CA ARG A 124 26.08 -7.86 32.31
C ARG A 124 25.33 -7.85 30.98
N ASN A 125 24.46 -8.84 30.75
CA ASN A 125 23.68 -8.96 29.52
C ASN A 125 22.68 -7.81 29.39
N ASP A 126 22.03 -7.44 30.48
CA ASP A 126 21.10 -6.31 30.56
C ASP A 126 21.80 -4.99 30.17
N ARG A 127 23.00 -4.73 30.70
CA ARG A 127 23.79 -3.56 30.33
C ARG A 127 24.15 -3.53 28.85
N TYR A 128 24.54 -4.67 28.27
CA TYR A 128 24.87 -4.78 26.85
C TYR A 128 23.62 -4.56 25.97
N ASN A 129 22.51 -5.22 26.31
CA ASN A 129 21.26 -5.13 25.56
C ASN A 129 20.64 -3.73 25.65
N SER A 130 20.67 -3.11 26.83
CA SER A 130 20.17 -1.74 27.05
C SER A 130 20.91 -0.73 26.18
N LYS A 131 22.23 -0.90 25.99
CA LYS A 131 23.01 -0.05 25.09
C LYS A 131 22.57 -0.23 23.62
N ALA A 132 22.43 -1.48 23.17
CA ALA A 132 21.97 -1.77 21.81
C ALA A 132 20.54 -1.24 21.57
N GLU A 133 19.65 -1.38 22.55
CA GLU A 133 18.28 -0.85 22.47
C GLU A 133 18.27 0.68 22.33
N GLN A 134 19.14 1.37 23.06
CA GLN A 134 19.28 2.81 22.96
C GLN A 134 19.75 3.25 21.56
N GLU A 135 20.74 2.56 20.99
CA GLU A 135 21.24 2.82 19.63
C GLU A 135 20.15 2.63 18.56
N VAL A 136 19.31 1.59 18.73
CA VAL A 136 18.15 1.32 17.87
C VAL A 136 17.12 2.44 18.00
N LYS A 137 16.78 2.87 19.22
CA LYS A 137 15.83 3.96 19.49
C LYS A 137 16.28 5.28 18.86
N GLU A 138 17.54 5.65 19.06
CA GLU A 138 18.11 6.88 18.49
C GLU A 138 18.09 6.85 16.94
N THR A 139 18.44 5.69 16.37
CA THR A 139 18.41 5.52 14.92
C THR A 139 16.98 5.58 14.37
N LEU A 140 16.00 5.01 15.07
CA LEU A 140 14.58 5.11 14.70
C LEU A 140 14.10 6.56 14.70
N VAL A 141 14.46 7.36 15.70
CA VAL A 141 14.11 8.78 15.75
C VAL A 141 14.67 9.51 14.53
N ARG A 142 15.94 9.28 14.19
CA ARG A 142 16.58 9.85 13.00
C ARG A 142 15.89 9.45 11.70
N VAL A 143 15.58 8.16 11.53
CA VAL A 143 14.87 7.65 10.35
C VAL A 143 13.47 8.23 10.23
N ARG A 144 12.74 8.30 11.34
CA ARG A 144 11.36 8.80 11.37
C ARG A 144 11.25 10.28 11.05
N HIS A 145 12.34 11.03 11.22
CA HIS A 145 12.42 12.42 10.79
C HIS A 145 12.20 12.56 9.28
N GLY A 146 12.65 11.62 8.46
CA GLY A 146 12.47 11.69 7.01
C GLY A 146 13.41 12.70 6.34
N GLY A 147 12.84 13.64 5.58
CA GLY A 147 13.57 14.63 4.79
C GLY A 147 14.19 15.78 5.59
N SER A 148 14.70 16.78 4.87
CA SER A 148 15.21 18.02 5.49
C SER A 148 14.06 18.92 5.98
N LYS A 149 14.35 19.84 6.89
CA LYS A 149 13.39 20.87 7.33
C LYS A 149 12.77 21.65 6.16
N SER A 150 13.60 22.03 5.18
CA SER A 150 13.12 22.70 3.95
C SER A 150 12.17 21.83 3.12
N ALA A 151 12.39 20.50 3.09
CA ALA A 151 11.48 19.57 2.44
C ALA A 151 10.16 19.44 3.21
N HIS A 152 10.20 19.46 4.54
CA HIS A 152 9.01 19.46 5.39
C HIS A 152 8.17 20.71 5.18
N GLU A 153 8.76 21.89 5.25
CA GLU A 153 8.09 23.18 5.01
C GLU A 153 7.45 23.22 3.62
N ARG A 154 8.16 22.74 2.59
CA ARG A 154 7.58 22.63 1.24
C ARG A 154 6.41 21.65 1.20
N HIS A 155 6.49 20.51 1.89
CA HIS A 155 5.43 19.50 1.91
C HIS A 155 4.18 19.98 2.64
N THR A 156 4.36 20.63 3.80
CA THR A 156 3.24 21.07 4.65
C THR A 156 2.75 22.46 4.26
N MET A 157 3.61 23.47 4.23
CA MET A 157 3.19 24.86 4.02
C MET A 157 2.85 25.16 2.57
N LYS A 158 3.68 24.67 1.62
CA LYS A 158 3.48 24.97 0.19
C LYS A 158 2.46 24.04 -0.47
N ASN A 159 2.52 22.74 -0.16
CA ASN A 159 1.67 21.74 -0.80
C ASN A 159 0.43 21.36 0.02
N ASN A 160 0.32 21.80 1.28
CA ASN A 160 -0.78 21.48 2.19
C ASN A 160 -1.05 19.97 2.32
N LYS A 161 0.04 19.18 2.41
CA LYS A 161 -0.01 17.72 2.49
C LYS A 161 0.38 17.22 3.87
N LEU A 162 -0.31 16.19 4.34
CA LEU A 162 0.07 15.42 5.52
C LEU A 162 1.35 14.61 5.26
N PHE A 163 2.17 14.39 6.30
CA PHE A 163 3.35 13.53 6.22
C PHE A 163 2.97 12.07 6.00
N ALA A 164 3.92 11.27 5.49
CA ALA A 164 3.66 9.88 5.15
C ALA A 164 3.15 9.05 6.35
N ARG A 165 3.78 9.21 7.52
CA ARG A 165 3.38 8.52 8.75
C ARG A 165 2.04 9.02 9.31
N ASP A 166 1.75 10.30 9.18
CA ASP A 166 0.46 10.86 9.62
C ASP A 166 -0.70 10.35 8.78
N ARG A 167 -0.50 10.20 7.45
CA ARG A 167 -1.48 9.57 6.57
C ARG A 167 -1.75 8.13 6.97
N LEU A 168 -0.69 7.37 7.28
CA LEU A 168 -0.82 5.98 7.73
C LEU A 168 -1.61 5.90 9.04
N LYS A 169 -1.28 6.72 10.04
CA LYS A 169 -2.01 6.76 11.32
C LYS A 169 -3.50 7.06 11.14
N LYS A 170 -3.86 7.95 10.21
CA LYS A 170 -5.26 8.27 9.89
C LYS A 170 -5.99 7.16 9.14
N LEU A 171 -5.27 6.27 8.48
CA LEU A 171 -5.84 5.16 7.72
C LEU A 171 -6.17 3.96 8.63
N LEU A 172 -5.43 3.79 9.71
CA LEU A 172 -5.64 2.72 10.68
C LEU A 172 -6.97 2.88 11.43
N ASP A 173 -7.49 1.76 11.93
CA ASP A 173 -8.70 1.74 12.74
C ASP A 173 -8.51 2.60 14.01
N PRO A 174 -9.55 3.35 14.45
CA PRO A 174 -9.46 4.15 15.67
C PRO A 174 -9.05 3.33 16.90
N GLY A 175 -8.08 3.81 17.66
CA GLY A 175 -7.51 3.10 18.81
C GLY A 175 -6.41 2.09 18.48
N THR A 176 -6.05 1.93 17.19
CA THR A 176 -4.94 1.07 16.73
C THR A 176 -3.79 1.87 16.12
N GLU A 177 -3.74 3.18 16.32
CA GLU A 177 -2.80 4.09 15.66
C GLU A 177 -1.33 3.83 16.06
N GLU A 178 -1.10 3.18 17.20
CA GLU A 178 0.21 2.73 17.67
C GLU A 178 0.39 1.20 17.60
N ASP A 179 -0.65 0.46 17.19
CA ASP A 179 -0.64 -0.99 17.02
C ASP A 179 -0.43 -1.36 15.54
N PHE A 180 0.77 -1.05 15.05
CA PHE A 180 1.20 -1.39 13.70
C PHE A 180 2.67 -1.86 13.67
N LEU A 181 2.97 -2.70 12.69
CA LEU A 181 4.33 -3.20 12.45
C LEU A 181 4.96 -2.44 11.27
N GLU A 182 5.95 -1.59 11.53
CA GLU A 182 6.74 -0.93 10.47
C GLU A 182 7.78 -1.89 9.87
N ILE A 183 7.73 -2.06 8.55
CA ILE A 183 8.62 -2.94 7.80
C ILE A 183 9.88 -2.18 7.39
N ALA A 184 11.03 -2.71 7.78
CA ALA A 184 12.36 -2.22 7.41
C ALA A 184 12.51 -0.69 7.57
N PRO A 185 12.33 -0.14 8.79
CA PRO A 185 12.48 1.30 9.02
C PRO A 185 13.91 1.77 8.70
N PHE A 186 14.93 0.96 8.99
CA PHE A 186 16.34 1.28 8.76
C PHE A 186 16.79 1.17 7.30
N ALA A 187 15.91 0.79 6.38
CA ALA A 187 16.27 0.66 4.98
C ALA A 187 16.80 2.00 4.44
N GLY A 188 17.90 1.94 3.68
CA GLY A 188 18.51 3.09 3.04
C GLY A 188 19.44 3.93 3.92
N LEU A 189 19.79 3.47 5.13
CA LEU A 189 20.89 4.05 5.92
C LEU A 189 22.24 3.49 5.45
N GLY A 190 23.26 4.35 5.39
CA GLY A 190 24.64 3.96 5.06
C GLY A 190 24.86 3.56 3.61
N MET A 191 23.97 3.99 2.69
CA MET A 191 24.12 3.68 1.27
C MET A 191 25.24 4.53 0.64
N GLU A 192 25.92 3.99 -0.37
CA GLU A 192 27.01 4.70 -1.09
C GLU A 192 26.56 6.01 -1.73
N TYR A 193 25.29 6.08 -2.16
CA TYR A 193 24.66 7.27 -2.73
C TYR A 193 24.03 8.21 -1.68
N GLY A 194 24.36 8.00 -0.40
CA GLY A 194 23.87 8.75 0.74
C GLY A 194 22.57 8.21 1.32
N ASP A 195 22.26 8.68 2.52
CA ASP A 195 21.10 8.20 3.29
C ASP A 195 19.77 8.52 2.59
N VAL A 196 18.91 7.50 2.55
CA VAL A 196 17.53 7.55 2.10
C VAL A 196 16.67 6.92 3.20
N PRO A 197 16.28 7.70 4.24
CA PRO A 197 15.55 7.18 5.40
C PRO A 197 14.32 6.36 5.01
N ALA A 198 14.15 5.20 5.64
CA ALA A 198 13.10 4.23 5.33
C ALA A 198 13.00 3.84 3.85
N ALA A 199 14.08 3.99 3.08
CA ALA A 199 14.13 3.85 1.63
C ALA A 199 13.13 4.76 0.87
N GLY A 200 12.69 5.88 1.46
CA GLY A 200 11.74 6.80 0.82
C GLY A 200 10.30 6.26 0.70
N ILE A 201 10.02 5.11 1.34
CA ILE A 201 8.68 4.54 1.44
C ILE A 201 8.46 3.94 2.84
N VAL A 202 7.45 4.43 3.53
CA VAL A 202 7.03 3.87 4.82
C VAL A 202 6.08 2.72 4.54
N SER A 203 6.42 1.53 5.01
CA SER A 203 5.60 0.32 4.81
C SER A 203 5.22 -0.24 6.16
N ILE A 204 3.93 -0.50 6.38
CA ILE A 204 3.40 -1.00 7.65
C ILE A 204 2.44 -2.16 7.43
N ILE A 205 2.24 -2.97 8.47
CA ILE A 205 1.09 -3.86 8.61
C ILE A 205 0.26 -3.33 9.77
N GLY A 206 -1.03 -3.09 9.52
CA GLY A 206 -1.96 -2.57 10.52
C GLY A 206 -3.40 -2.91 10.17
N ARG A 207 -4.33 -2.56 11.07
CA ARG A 207 -5.75 -2.88 10.90
C ARG A 207 -6.49 -1.74 10.21
N ILE A 208 -7.25 -2.08 9.18
CA ILE A 208 -8.12 -1.18 8.43
C ILE A 208 -9.46 -1.88 8.23
N HIS A 209 -10.54 -1.30 8.74
CA HIS A 209 -11.86 -1.91 8.79
C HIS A 209 -11.83 -3.35 9.33
N ASN A 210 -11.14 -3.55 10.46
CA ASN A 210 -10.97 -4.84 11.14
C ASN A 210 -10.24 -5.92 10.31
N LYS A 211 -9.47 -5.52 9.29
CA LYS A 211 -8.65 -6.43 8.47
C LYS A 211 -7.19 -6.05 8.55
N TRP A 212 -6.31 -7.04 8.69
CA TRP A 212 -4.88 -6.83 8.58
C TRP A 212 -4.54 -6.51 7.12
N CYS A 213 -4.02 -5.32 6.91
CA CYS A 213 -3.63 -4.83 5.60
C CYS A 213 -2.17 -4.44 5.64
N LEU A 214 -1.50 -4.65 4.52
CA LEU A 214 -0.19 -4.09 4.28
C LEU A 214 -0.37 -2.74 3.59
N VAL A 215 0.30 -1.70 4.07
CA VAL A 215 0.22 -0.36 3.50
C VAL A 215 1.60 0.16 3.19
N GLY A 216 1.84 0.61 1.95
CA GLY A 216 3.06 1.31 1.56
C GLY A 216 2.75 2.75 1.17
N ASN A 217 3.38 3.74 1.80
CA ASN A 217 3.17 5.15 1.52
C ASN A 217 4.51 5.84 1.25
N ASN A 218 4.66 6.46 0.08
CA ASN A 218 5.89 7.17 -0.27
C ASN A 218 6.08 8.41 0.60
N ASP A 219 7.33 8.67 0.98
CA ASP A 219 7.70 9.88 1.69
C ASP A 219 8.25 10.93 0.71
N ALA A 220 7.39 11.85 0.29
CA ALA A 220 7.75 12.94 -0.61
C ALA A 220 8.80 13.90 -0.03
N THR A 221 9.03 13.88 1.29
CA THR A 221 10.07 14.69 1.94
C THR A 221 11.47 14.13 1.70
N VAL A 222 11.58 12.81 1.52
CA VAL A 222 12.86 12.11 1.29
C VAL A 222 13.19 12.16 -0.20
N LYS A 223 14.19 12.99 -0.56
CA LYS A 223 14.67 13.14 -1.96
C LYS A 223 13.54 13.40 -2.97
N GLY A 224 12.47 14.09 -2.55
CA GLY A 224 11.30 14.38 -3.39
C GLY A 224 10.39 13.19 -3.69
N GLY A 225 10.48 12.12 -2.90
CA GLY A 225 9.73 10.87 -3.14
C GLY A 225 10.28 10.04 -4.30
N THR A 226 11.53 10.30 -4.72
CA THR A 226 12.16 9.51 -5.80
C THR A 226 12.53 8.12 -5.32
N SER A 227 12.34 7.12 -6.17
CA SER A 227 12.67 5.73 -5.90
C SER A 227 14.14 5.46 -6.18
N PHE A 228 14.86 5.01 -5.16
CA PHE A 228 16.23 4.50 -5.23
C PHE A 228 16.23 2.98 -5.40
N PRO A 229 17.37 2.34 -5.71
CA PRO A 229 17.44 0.88 -5.78
C PRO A 229 16.89 0.21 -4.51
N ILE A 230 17.25 0.73 -3.34
CA ILE A 230 16.75 0.25 -2.04
C ILE A 230 15.23 0.44 -1.85
N THR A 231 14.63 1.45 -2.50
CA THR A 231 13.17 1.66 -2.48
C THR A 231 12.47 0.51 -3.19
N VAL A 232 12.97 0.13 -4.37
CA VAL A 232 12.43 -0.97 -5.16
C VAL A 232 12.57 -2.29 -4.41
N GLU A 233 13.75 -2.55 -3.84
CA GLU A 233 13.99 -3.75 -3.05
C GLU A 233 13.04 -3.84 -1.84
N LYS A 234 12.86 -2.74 -1.11
CA LYS A 234 11.91 -2.67 0.00
C LYS A 234 10.46 -2.91 -0.46
N GLN A 235 10.04 -2.35 -1.59
CA GLN A 235 8.71 -2.56 -2.15
C GLN A 235 8.47 -4.02 -2.52
N ILE A 236 9.42 -4.65 -3.21
CA ILE A 236 9.33 -6.07 -3.58
C ILE A 236 9.27 -6.95 -2.32
N ARG A 237 10.14 -6.69 -1.33
CA ARG A 237 10.10 -7.41 -0.05
C ARG A 237 8.75 -7.28 0.64
N THR A 238 8.16 -6.10 0.59
CA THR A 238 6.86 -5.79 1.17
C THR A 238 5.74 -6.57 0.45
N GLN A 239 5.78 -6.66 -0.88
CA GLN A 239 4.84 -7.49 -1.66
C GLN A 239 5.02 -8.98 -1.40
N ASP A 240 6.24 -9.46 -1.20
CA ASP A 240 6.50 -10.86 -0.85
C ASP A 240 5.87 -11.21 0.51
N ILE A 241 5.94 -10.30 1.48
CA ILE A 241 5.26 -10.46 2.78
C ILE A 241 3.73 -10.50 2.58
N ALA A 242 3.17 -9.62 1.76
CA ALA A 242 1.74 -9.64 1.44
C ALA A 242 1.30 -10.95 0.79
N LEU A 243 2.10 -11.46 -0.15
CA LEU A 243 1.85 -12.72 -0.85
C LEU A 243 1.86 -13.91 0.12
N GLN A 244 2.87 -13.99 0.99
CA GLN A 244 3.03 -15.10 1.94
C GLN A 244 1.91 -15.14 3.00
N ASN A 245 1.35 -13.99 3.36
CA ASN A 245 0.38 -13.85 4.44
C ASN A 245 -1.03 -13.53 3.95
N CYS A 246 -1.27 -13.52 2.64
CA CYS A 246 -2.54 -13.15 2.02
C CYS A 246 -3.08 -11.78 2.50
N LEU A 247 -2.20 -10.80 2.67
CA LEU A 247 -2.58 -9.46 3.15
C LEU A 247 -3.03 -8.58 1.98
N PRO A 248 -4.22 -7.96 2.03
CA PRO A 248 -4.59 -6.88 1.12
C PRO A 248 -3.54 -5.77 1.16
N VAL A 249 -3.24 -5.20 -0.02
CA VAL A 249 -2.18 -4.21 -0.17
C VAL A 249 -2.77 -2.86 -0.55
N ILE A 250 -2.36 -1.80 0.15
CA ILE A 250 -2.76 -0.43 -0.10
C ILE A 250 -1.51 0.43 -0.36
N TYR A 251 -1.48 1.15 -1.47
CA TYR A 251 -0.39 2.05 -1.82
C TYR A 251 -0.82 3.52 -1.77
N GLY A 252 -0.20 4.30 -0.88
CA GLY A 252 -0.21 5.76 -0.90
C GLY A 252 0.89 6.29 -1.81
N VAL A 253 0.54 6.62 -3.04
CA VAL A 253 1.49 6.98 -4.10
C VAL A 253 1.74 8.49 -4.09
N ASP A 254 2.88 8.89 -3.53
CA ASP A 254 3.38 10.28 -3.54
C ASP A 254 4.87 10.28 -3.96
N SER A 255 5.13 9.66 -5.13
CA SER A 255 6.48 9.47 -5.66
C SER A 255 6.82 10.46 -6.77
N GLY A 256 8.08 10.92 -6.78
CA GLY A 256 8.68 11.72 -7.84
C GLY A 256 9.21 10.91 -9.04
N GLY A 257 9.03 9.58 -9.04
CA GLY A 257 9.57 8.67 -10.07
C GLY A 257 10.93 8.07 -9.70
N ALA A 258 11.61 7.45 -10.67
CA ALA A 258 12.92 6.83 -10.44
C ALA A 258 14.04 7.86 -10.28
N PHE A 259 15.01 7.57 -9.43
CA PHE A 259 16.24 8.36 -9.32
C PHE A 259 17.14 8.13 -10.54
N LEU A 260 17.06 9.04 -11.52
CA LEU A 260 17.69 8.89 -12.83
C LEU A 260 19.19 8.54 -12.82
N PRO A 261 20.04 9.11 -11.93
CA PRO A 261 21.46 8.75 -11.90
C PRO A 261 21.72 7.25 -11.63
N LEU A 262 20.79 6.56 -10.97
CA LEU A 262 20.88 5.12 -10.67
C LEU A 262 19.88 4.28 -11.47
N GLN A 263 19.37 4.79 -12.60
CA GLN A 263 18.32 4.13 -13.39
C GLN A 263 18.68 2.69 -13.79
N ALA A 264 19.97 2.39 -14.04
CA ALA A 264 20.45 1.07 -14.41
C ALA A 264 20.23 0.03 -13.31
N SER A 265 20.19 0.46 -12.05
CA SER A 265 19.92 -0.38 -10.88
C SER A 265 18.46 -0.33 -10.43
N ILE A 266 17.59 0.36 -11.18
CA ILE A 266 16.17 0.58 -10.84
C ILE A 266 15.23 0.02 -11.90
N PHE A 267 15.66 -0.09 -13.16
CA PHE A 267 14.77 -0.39 -14.28
C PHE A 267 14.96 -1.79 -14.93
N PRO A 268 16.18 -2.19 -15.36
CA PRO A 268 16.30 -3.24 -16.39
C PRO A 268 16.19 -4.70 -15.90
N ASP A 269 16.58 -5.01 -14.66
CA ASP A 269 16.70 -6.39 -14.19
C ASP A 269 15.37 -6.98 -13.69
N ARG A 270 15.30 -8.30 -13.56
CA ARG A 270 14.12 -9.06 -13.13
C ARG A 270 13.58 -8.63 -11.75
N LYS A 271 14.46 -8.19 -10.85
CA LYS A 271 14.12 -7.71 -9.50
C LYS A 271 14.08 -6.19 -9.39
N HIS A 272 13.99 -5.48 -10.51
CA HIS A 272 13.89 -4.02 -10.55
C HIS A 272 12.42 -3.57 -10.63
N GLY A 273 12.17 -2.28 -10.89
CA GLY A 273 10.86 -1.65 -10.75
C GLY A 273 9.72 -2.35 -11.47
N GLY A 274 9.98 -2.99 -12.63
CA GLY A 274 8.98 -3.79 -13.34
C GLY A 274 8.42 -4.97 -12.54
N ARG A 275 9.17 -5.48 -11.56
CA ARG A 275 8.75 -6.58 -10.69
C ARG A 275 7.58 -6.19 -9.79
N VAL A 276 7.48 -4.93 -9.41
CA VAL A 276 6.39 -4.42 -8.55
C VAL A 276 5.03 -4.65 -9.24
N PHE A 277 4.91 -4.28 -10.51
CA PHE A 277 3.70 -4.50 -11.30
C PHE A 277 3.42 -5.97 -11.58
N TYR A 278 4.48 -6.75 -11.82
CA TYR A 278 4.33 -8.20 -11.96
C TYR A 278 3.73 -8.82 -10.69
N ASN A 279 4.25 -8.46 -9.52
CA ASN A 279 3.78 -8.96 -8.24
C ASN A 279 2.34 -8.51 -7.95
N GLU A 280 1.97 -7.26 -8.27
CA GLU A 280 0.59 -6.77 -8.17
C GLU A 280 -0.38 -7.64 -8.99
N ALA A 281 -0.02 -7.96 -10.23
CA ALA A 281 -0.82 -8.84 -11.08
C ALA A 281 -0.94 -10.26 -10.51
N ILE A 282 0.14 -10.80 -9.94
CA ILE A 282 0.13 -12.11 -9.26
C ILE A 282 -0.78 -12.07 -8.03
N LEU A 283 -0.63 -11.09 -7.14
CA LEU A 283 -1.47 -10.90 -5.95
C LEU A 283 -2.95 -10.81 -6.34
N SER A 284 -3.26 -9.99 -7.35
CA SER A 284 -4.61 -9.85 -7.89
C SER A 284 -5.17 -11.18 -8.43
N SER A 285 -4.36 -11.97 -9.16
CA SER A 285 -4.77 -13.28 -9.69
C SER A 285 -5.07 -14.31 -8.60
N LEU A 286 -4.47 -14.15 -7.41
CA LEU A 286 -4.70 -14.98 -6.23
C LEU A 286 -5.88 -14.47 -5.37
N GLY A 287 -6.55 -13.40 -5.80
CA GLY A 287 -7.66 -12.80 -5.06
C GLY A 287 -7.24 -11.92 -3.90
N ILE A 288 -5.96 -11.51 -3.83
CA ILE A 288 -5.46 -10.57 -2.82
C ILE A 288 -5.68 -9.13 -3.34
N PRO A 289 -6.55 -8.32 -2.71
CA PRO A 289 -6.89 -6.98 -3.21
C PRO A 289 -5.66 -6.05 -3.27
N GLN A 290 -5.57 -5.25 -4.33
CA GLN A 290 -4.55 -4.23 -4.54
C GLN A 290 -5.24 -2.87 -4.73
N GLU A 291 -5.00 -1.93 -3.83
CA GLU A 291 -5.62 -0.59 -3.86
C GLU A 291 -4.55 0.49 -3.95
N HIS A 292 -4.80 1.53 -4.73
CA HIS A 292 -3.87 2.66 -4.92
C HIS A 292 -4.60 3.98 -4.66
N ALA A 293 -4.00 4.84 -3.83
CA ALA A 293 -4.48 6.17 -3.50
C ALA A 293 -3.38 7.22 -3.75
N GLN A 294 -3.75 8.39 -4.26
CA GLN A 294 -2.85 9.53 -4.54
C GLN A 294 -3.18 10.72 -3.64
#